data_AF-A0A432QEH9-F1
#
_entry.id   AF-A0A432QEH9-F1
#
_cell.length_a   1.000
_cell.length_b   1.000
_cell.length_c   1.000
_cell.angle_alpha   90.00
_cell.angle_beta   90.00
_cell.angle_gamma   90.00
#
_symmetry.space_group_name_H-M   'P 1'
#
loop_
_entity.id
_entity.type
_entity.pdbx_description
1 polymer ?
#
loop_
_entity_poly.entity_id
_entity_poly.type
_entity_poly.pdbx_seq_one_letter_code
_entity_poly.pdbx_strand_id
1 'polypeptide(L)'
;MKKKKNTFLYNLIFLIVCGGLFFILWSAPPETTAHLPKDDDHDRFTDMGKKEAEKFCLDCHGPDKIAPLPEEHPPKYRCLFCHKRVNKGT
;
A
#
# COMPACT_ATOMS: atom_id res chain seq x y z
N MET A 1 -43.56 -21.61 13.70
CA MET A 1 -42.24 -21.45 13.05
C MET A 1 -42.14 -20.08 12.36
N LYS A 2 -41.67 -19.03 13.05
CA LYS A 2 -41.58 -17.64 12.50
C LYS A 2 -40.14 -17.12 12.35
N LYS A 3 -39.14 -17.80 12.93
CA LYS A 3 -37.72 -17.37 12.93
C LYS A 3 -36.99 -17.55 11.58
N LYS A 4 -37.40 -18.51 10.74
CA LYS A 4 -36.64 -18.94 9.54
C LYS A 4 -36.56 -17.87 8.43
N LYS A 5 -37.60 -17.03 8.30
CA LYS A 5 -37.69 -15.98 7.26
C LYS A 5 -36.73 -14.82 7.55
N ASN A 6 -36.54 -14.48 8.82
CA ASN A 6 -35.64 -13.41 9.25
C ASN A 6 -34.17 -13.83 9.07
N THR A 7 -33.82 -15.08 9.41
CA THR A 7 -32.48 -15.61 9.17
C THR A 7 -32.12 -15.63 7.67
N PHE A 8 -33.06 -16.00 6.80
CA PHE A 8 -32.84 -15.96 5.36
C PHE A 8 -32.58 -14.53 4.86
N LEU A 9 -33.35 -13.55 5.36
CA LEU A 9 -33.15 -12.14 5.01
C LEU A 9 -31.77 -11.63 5.47
N TYR A 10 -31.34 -11.94 6.69
CA TYR A 10 -30.03 -11.53 7.18
C TYR A 10 -28.88 -12.16 6.38
N ASN A 11 -29.00 -13.45 6.02
CA ASN A 11 -28.00 -14.12 5.18
C ASN A 11 -27.94 -13.51 3.78
N LEU A 12 -29.09 -13.16 3.20
CA LEU A 12 -29.15 -12.50 1.89
C LEU A 12 -28.48 -11.12 1.94
N ILE A 13 -28.78 -10.31 2.97
CA ILE A 13 -28.14 -9.00 3.17
C ILE A 13 -26.63 -9.17 3.35
N PHE A 14 -26.19 -10.13 4.16
CA PHE A 14 -24.78 -10.43 4.36
C PHE A 14 -24.06 -10.75 3.05
N LEU A 15 -24.64 -11.62 2.22
CA LEU A 15 -24.06 -11.96 0.91
C LEU A 15 -23.99 -10.76 -0.03
N ILE A 16 -25.01 -9.90 -0.03
CA ILE A 16 -25.00 -8.66 -0.83
C ILE A 16 -23.88 -7.72 -0.35
N VAL A 17 -23.71 -7.54 0.96
CA VAL A 17 -22.66 -6.69 1.53
C VAL A 17 -21.27 -7.25 1.20
N CYS A 18 -21.05 -8.54 1.42
CA CYS A 18 -19.77 -9.18 1.10
C CYS A 18 -19.47 -9.12 -0.40
N GLY A 19 -20.46 -9.42 -1.26
CA GLY A 19 -20.32 -9.35 -2.70
C GLY A 19 -20.04 -7.92 -3.19
N GLY A 20 -20.70 -6.92 -2.61
CA GLY A 20 -20.46 -5.51 -2.91
C GLY A 20 -19.06 -5.06 -2.51
N LEU A 21 -18.61 -5.39 -1.29
CA LEU A 21 -17.25 -5.09 -0.83
C LEU A 21 -16.21 -5.78 -1.72
N PHE A 22 -16.42 -7.05 -2.07
CA PHE A 22 -15.54 -7.77 -2.98
C PHE A 22 -15.45 -7.08 -4.35
N PHE A 23 -16.60 -6.73 -4.95
CA PHE A 23 -16.63 -6.07 -6.25
C PHE A 23 -15.91 -4.71 -6.25
N ILE A 24 -16.07 -3.93 -5.18
CA ILE A 24 -15.38 -2.64 -5.01
C ILE A 24 -13.86 -2.85 -4.94
N LEU A 25 -13.40 -3.78 -4.09
CA LEU A 25 -11.96 -4.05 -3.94
C LEU A 25 -11.35 -4.66 -5.20
N TRP A 26 -12.10 -5.51 -5.90
CA TRP A 26 -11.69 -6.08 -7.19
C TRP A 26 -11.55 -5.03 -8.28
N SER A 27 -12.36 -3.98 -8.21
CA SER A 27 -12.34 -2.86 -9.18
C SER A 27 -11.36 -1.75 -8.78
N ALA A 28 -10.53 -1.97 -7.76
CA ALA A 28 -9.56 -0.96 -7.32
C ALA A 28 -8.59 -0.61 -8.47
N PRO A 29 -8.31 0.69 -8.70
CA PRO A 29 -7.38 1.11 -9.75
C PRO A 29 -5.95 0.58 -9.47
N PRO A 30 -5.11 0.48 -10.52
CA PRO A 30 -3.71 0.11 -10.33
C PRO A 30 -3.01 1.13 -9.42
N GLU A 31 -1.92 0.69 -8.79
CA GLU A 31 -1.13 1.56 -7.94
C GLU A 31 -0.52 2.72 -8.73
N THR A 32 -0.59 3.91 -8.16
CA THR A 32 -0.12 5.16 -8.80
C THR A 32 1.22 5.63 -8.24
N THR A 33 1.73 4.98 -7.20
CA THR A 33 2.96 5.34 -6.51
C THR A 33 4.19 4.84 -7.26
N ALA A 34 5.18 5.69 -7.45
CA ALA A 34 6.43 5.32 -8.10
C ALA A 34 7.18 4.21 -7.34
N HIS A 35 7.78 3.28 -8.08
CA HIS A 35 8.65 2.26 -7.51
C HIS A 35 9.98 2.85 -7.03
N LEU A 36 10.66 2.13 -6.12
CA LEU A 36 12.05 2.42 -5.80
C LEU A 36 12.91 2.26 -7.07
N PRO A 37 13.69 3.28 -7.46
CA PRO A 37 14.60 3.19 -8.59
C PRO A 37 15.60 2.04 -8.45
N LYS A 38 16.07 1.55 -9.60
CA LYS A 38 17.20 0.61 -9.69
C LYS A 38 18.37 1.36 -10.30
N ASP A 39 19.05 2.12 -9.47
CA ASP A 39 20.25 2.89 -9.81
C ASP A 39 21.27 2.75 -8.68
N ASP A 40 22.47 3.28 -8.92
CA ASP A 40 23.60 3.15 -8.00
C ASP A 40 23.32 3.80 -6.62
N ASP A 41 22.48 4.83 -6.57
CA ASP A 41 22.12 5.53 -5.34
C ASP A 41 21.14 4.71 -4.47
N HIS A 42 20.34 3.84 -5.09
CA HIS A 42 19.31 3.05 -4.41
C HIS A 42 19.62 1.56 -4.32
N ASP A 43 20.68 1.08 -4.99
CA ASP A 43 21.01 -0.34 -5.11
C ASP A 43 21.20 -1.01 -3.73
N ARG A 44 21.90 -0.32 -2.81
CA ARG A 44 22.10 -0.78 -1.43
C ARG A 44 20.78 -1.12 -0.72
N PHE A 45 19.70 -0.42 -1.03
CA PHE A 45 18.40 -0.64 -0.37
C PHE A 45 17.61 -1.80 -0.95
N THR A 46 18.02 -2.37 -2.09
CA THR A 46 17.29 -3.47 -2.74
C THR A 46 17.37 -4.78 -1.94
N ASP A 47 18.51 -5.03 -1.31
CA ASP A 47 18.79 -6.25 -0.54
C ASP A 47 18.49 -6.12 0.96
N MET A 48 18.52 -4.90 1.50
CA MET A 48 18.21 -4.64 2.91
C MET A 48 16.76 -4.98 3.28
N GLY A 49 16.52 -5.29 4.56
CA GLY A 49 15.16 -5.42 5.10
C GLY A 49 14.37 -4.11 4.95
N LYS A 50 13.06 -4.18 4.65
CA LYS A 50 12.24 -2.97 4.35
C LYS A 50 12.37 -1.90 5.46
N LYS A 51 12.14 -2.30 6.71
CA LYS A 51 12.23 -1.41 7.88
C LYS A 51 13.65 -0.88 8.14
N GLU A 52 14.66 -1.61 7.70
CA GLU A 52 16.05 -1.23 7.87
C GLU A 52 16.45 -0.17 6.84
N ALA A 53 16.13 -0.41 5.56
CA ALA A 53 16.33 0.54 4.48
C ALA A 53 15.62 1.88 4.72
N GLU A 54 14.38 1.83 5.23
CA GLU A 54 13.55 3.00 5.53
C GLU A 54 14.19 4.00 6.50
N LYS A 55 15.19 3.58 7.30
CA LYS A 55 15.93 4.47 8.21
C LYS A 55 16.82 5.48 7.49
N PHE A 56 17.25 5.17 6.27
CA PHE A 56 18.23 5.95 5.52
C PHE A 56 17.59 6.86 4.46
N CYS A 57 16.30 6.64 4.13
CA CYS A 57 15.64 7.37 3.04
C CYS A 57 15.61 8.89 3.27
N LEU A 58 15.48 9.33 4.53
CA LEU A 58 15.43 10.75 4.88
C LEU A 58 16.79 11.46 4.85
N ASP A 59 17.88 10.73 4.66
CA ASP A 59 19.21 11.34 4.52
C ASP A 59 19.28 12.15 3.21
N CYS A 60 18.62 11.66 2.16
CA CYS A 60 18.49 12.33 0.86
C CYS A 60 17.10 12.94 0.62
N HIS A 61 16.02 12.33 1.15
CA HIS A 61 14.64 12.79 0.97
C HIS A 61 14.07 13.59 2.17
N GLY A 62 14.92 13.98 3.11
CA GLY A 62 14.54 14.87 4.20
C GLY A 62 14.22 16.30 3.73
N PRO A 63 13.63 17.13 4.59
CA PRO A 63 13.54 18.58 4.35
C PRO A 63 14.95 19.15 4.11
N ASP A 64 15.10 20.00 3.09
CA ASP A 64 16.36 20.66 2.73
C ASP A 64 17.52 19.70 2.38
N LYS A 65 17.19 18.47 1.93
CA LYS A 65 18.16 17.47 1.47
C LYS A 65 18.26 17.46 -0.06
N ILE A 66 18.99 16.48 -0.59
CA ILE A 66 19.32 16.35 -2.01
C ILE A 66 18.06 16.29 -2.89
N ALA A 67 17.06 15.52 -2.47
CA ALA A 67 15.82 15.30 -3.21
C ALA A 67 14.63 15.29 -2.24
N PRO A 68 14.24 16.44 -1.68
CA PRO A 68 13.21 16.50 -0.65
C PRO A 68 11.87 15.96 -1.15
N LEU A 69 11.09 15.38 -0.24
CA LEU A 69 9.74 14.92 -0.57
C LEU A 69 8.83 16.09 -0.97
N PRO A 70 7.87 15.88 -1.90
CA PRO A 70 6.87 16.88 -2.24
C PRO A 70 6.05 17.33 -1.01
N GLU A 71 5.51 18.55 -1.06
CA GLU A 71 4.66 19.11 0.01
C GLU A 71 3.42 18.26 0.28
N GLU A 72 2.85 17.65 -0.77
CA GLU A 72 1.66 16.79 -0.69
C GLU A 72 1.96 15.35 -0.27
N HIS A 73 3.24 15.02 0.03
CA HIS A 73 3.60 13.66 0.39
C HIS A 73 2.96 13.25 1.74
N PRO A 74 2.29 12.07 1.83
CA PRO A 74 1.63 11.65 3.05
C PRO A 74 2.62 11.46 4.23
N PRO A 75 2.13 11.52 5.48
CA PRO A 75 2.98 11.39 6.66
C PRO A 75 3.90 10.16 6.67
N LYS A 76 5.11 10.39 7.20
CA LYS A 76 6.26 9.47 7.12
C LYS A 76 6.15 8.35 8.15
N TYR A 77 5.83 7.14 7.71
CA TYR A 77 5.94 5.96 8.58
C TYR A 77 6.54 4.74 7.91
N ARG A 78 6.43 4.58 6.59
CA ARG A 78 6.92 3.39 5.83
C ARG A 78 7.14 3.70 4.34
N CYS A 79 8.33 4.17 3.94
CA CYS A 79 8.61 4.55 2.55
C CYS A 79 8.38 3.38 1.56
N LEU A 80 8.86 2.18 1.90
CA LEU A 80 8.80 0.99 1.03
C LEU A 80 7.46 0.24 1.13
N PHE A 81 6.45 0.82 1.78
CA PHE A 81 5.08 0.33 1.73
C PHE A 81 4.40 0.77 0.44
N CYS A 82 4.51 2.07 0.11
CA CYS A 82 4.01 2.65 -1.13
C CYS A 82 5.04 2.55 -2.26
N HIS A 83 6.30 2.91 -1.99
CA HIS A 83 7.38 2.85 -2.99
C HIS A 83 7.96 1.43 -3.09
N LYS A 84 7.19 0.53 -3.72
CA LYS A 84 7.56 -0.89 -3.84
C LYS A 84 8.82 -1.08 -4.68
N ARG A 85 9.58 -2.13 -4.40
CA ARG A 85 10.75 -2.54 -5.20
C ARG A 85 10.28 -3.33 -6.42
N VAL A 86 10.82 -3.04 -7.59
CA VAL A 86 10.41 -3.65 -8.87
C VAL A 86 10.62 -5.18 -8.91
N ASN A 87 11.52 -5.74 -8.09
CA ASN A 87 11.94 -7.16 -8.15
C ASN A 87 11.47 -8.06 -7.00
N LYS A 88 10.66 -7.57 -6.06
CA LYS A 88 10.12 -8.43 -4.96
C LYS A 88 8.60 -8.56 -5.05
N GLY A 89 8.14 -8.92 -6.24
CA GLY A 89 6.77 -9.35 -6.52
C GLY A 89 6.57 -10.84 -6.23
N THR A 90 6.85 -11.25 -4.98
CA THR A 90 6.30 -12.43 -4.28
C THR A 90 6.21 -12.08 -2.81
#